data_AF-A0A8H2WKK5-F1
#
_entry.id   AF-A0A8H2WKK5-F1
#
_cell.length_a   1.000
_cell.length_b   1.000
_cell.length_c   1.000
_cell.angle_alpha   90.00
_cell.angle_beta   90.00
_cell.angle_gamma   90.00
#
_symmetry.space_group_name_H-M   'P 1'
#
loop_
_entity.id
_entity.type
_entity.pdbx_description
1 polymer ?
#
loop_
_entity_poly.entity_id
_entity_poly.type
_entity_poly.pdbx_seq_one_letter_code
_entity_poly.pdbx_strand_id
1 'polypeptide(L)'
;MTFGTNDRSRTVIAHNIMYEGPSTVTNDFLESWRNFVPFPSYQVFQRGVYFSVELVPNRLAAISLNTLYWFDSNKGKSVGSAVCLHIHIAGSAAVDGCPKKGNDPGTLELDWLEVQLKIYRSRKMQVWLTGHVAPTEGDYFPRCFTRYGEIALRYQDTILGHLFGHKNLDHFIIHSIDDILAPTPPMRITGRKKESLIADKLHAEFKELSKQKKVDYDDYFIVNIGPSVIPEYTPSIRVFTYNVTGADSDGSSPVAKVDDEPLDSEEMNASKIDCRKKDNKNKKKCVFKKPRHANKRSPSRRNTLWSPTGYAQFYIPESSWTNVSRPPLYELEYVTYSLSNLRDANVTLIPQHLLPPELRGGSIETLAKSNYAPFGLRDLTIPSWIKFARKLGQRKKLWKRFRDVMFLET
;
A
#
# COMPACT_ATOMS: atom_id res chain seq x y z
N MET A 1 -5.90 2.53 12.05
CA MET A 1 -4.62 2.55 12.81
C MET A 1 -3.86 1.28 12.50
N THR A 2 -2.54 1.37 12.41
CA THR A 2 -1.68 0.26 11.99
C THR A 2 -0.39 0.28 12.80
N PHE A 3 0.10 -0.90 13.19
CA PHE A 3 1.24 -1.03 14.10
C PHE A 3 2.56 -0.63 13.45
N GLY A 4 3.29 0.28 14.08
CA GLY A 4 4.55 0.84 13.61
C GLY A 4 5.81 0.27 14.25
N THR A 5 6.94 0.39 13.55
CA THR A 5 8.27 -0.09 14.00
C THR A 5 8.80 0.60 15.27
N ASN A 6 8.22 1.74 15.62
CA ASN A 6 8.56 2.56 16.79
C ASN A 6 7.46 2.56 17.85
N ASP A 7 6.35 1.86 17.62
CA ASP A 7 5.25 1.84 18.56
C ASP A 7 5.66 1.07 19.80
N ARG A 8 5.52 1.70 20.97
CA ARG A 8 5.90 1.14 22.26
C ARG A 8 4.68 1.06 23.16
N SER A 9 4.47 -0.09 23.78
CA SER A 9 3.55 -0.23 24.90
C SER A 9 4.16 0.41 26.16
N ARG A 10 3.44 0.38 27.29
CA ARG A 10 4.01 0.77 28.59
C ARG A 10 5.21 -0.10 28.97
N THR A 11 5.27 -1.31 28.45
CA THR A 11 6.46 -2.17 28.45
C THR A 11 7.39 -1.78 27.29
N VAL A 12 8.65 -1.44 27.57
CA VAL A 12 9.62 -1.01 26.57
C VAL A 12 10.01 -2.17 25.66
N ILE A 13 9.67 -2.09 24.37
CA ILE A 13 10.17 -3.00 23.34
C ILE A 13 11.27 -2.30 22.54
N ALA A 14 12.29 -3.06 22.17
CA ALA A 14 13.35 -2.58 21.29
C ALA A 14 12.80 -2.19 19.91
N HIS A 15 13.42 -1.19 19.28
CA HIS A 15 13.06 -0.76 17.93
C HIS A 15 13.04 -1.93 16.94
N ASN A 16 12.01 -1.99 16.08
CA ASN A 16 11.75 -3.03 15.08
C ASN A 16 11.40 -4.42 15.61
N ILE A 17 11.26 -4.59 16.92
CA ILE A 17 10.97 -5.90 17.52
C ILE A 17 9.50 -5.98 17.90
N MET A 18 8.84 -7.05 17.46
CA MET A 18 7.50 -7.42 17.90
C MET A 18 7.39 -8.94 17.96
N TYR A 19 7.11 -9.46 19.15
CA TYR A 19 6.85 -10.88 19.37
C TYR A 19 5.39 -11.23 19.10
N GLU A 20 5.11 -12.52 18.92
CA GLU A 20 3.76 -13.05 18.89
C GLU A 20 3.04 -12.81 20.23
N GLY A 21 1.74 -12.58 20.16
CA GLY A 21 0.86 -12.56 21.31
C GLY A 21 0.14 -13.89 21.52
N PRO A 22 -0.65 -14.03 22.59
CA PRO A 22 -1.01 -12.97 23.55
C PRO A 22 0.12 -12.67 24.55
N SER A 23 0.35 -11.38 24.79
CA SER A 23 1.30 -10.85 25.77
C SER A 23 0.75 -9.60 26.46
N THR A 24 1.45 -9.12 27.50
CA THR A 24 1.13 -7.84 28.16
C THR A 24 1.14 -6.68 27.15
N VAL A 25 2.14 -6.66 26.27
CA VAL A 25 2.27 -5.67 25.19
C VAL A 25 1.03 -5.65 24.29
N THR A 26 0.63 -6.80 23.75
CA THR A 26 -0.50 -6.88 22.81
C THR A 26 -1.82 -6.50 23.49
N ASN A 27 -1.93 -6.76 24.81
CA ASN A 27 -3.09 -6.35 25.60
C ASN A 27 -3.12 -4.84 25.84
N ASP A 28 -1.97 -4.20 26.14
CA ASP A 28 -1.87 -2.75 26.26
C ASP A 28 -2.29 -2.04 24.95
N PHE A 29 -1.89 -2.59 23.80
CA PHE A 29 -2.33 -2.07 22.50
C PHE A 29 -3.83 -2.26 22.29
N LEU A 30 -4.40 -3.41 22.68
CA LEU A 30 -5.83 -3.64 22.57
C LEU A 30 -6.61 -2.65 23.44
N GLU A 31 -6.15 -2.40 24.67
CA GLU A 31 -6.79 -1.44 25.57
C GLU A 31 -6.75 -0.02 24.99
N SER A 32 -5.59 0.38 24.46
CA SER A 32 -5.41 1.70 23.84
C SER A 32 -6.24 1.87 22.56
N TRP A 33 -6.43 0.80 21.79
CA TRP A 33 -7.09 0.82 20.49
C TRP A 33 -8.52 0.29 20.54
N ARG A 34 -9.06 0.06 21.75
CA ARG A 34 -10.34 -0.63 21.98
C ARG A 34 -11.53 -0.04 21.22
N ASN A 35 -11.52 1.28 21.03
CA ASN A 35 -12.56 2.02 20.32
C ASN A 35 -12.53 1.84 18.79
N PHE A 36 -11.42 1.34 18.25
CA PHE A 36 -11.21 1.17 16.82
C PHE A 36 -11.21 -0.31 16.39
N VAL A 37 -10.86 -1.21 17.30
CA VAL A 37 -10.87 -2.65 17.06
C VAL A 37 -12.27 -3.19 17.36
N PRO A 38 -12.94 -3.88 16.41
CA PRO A 38 -14.23 -4.50 16.69
C PRO A 38 -14.09 -5.61 17.74
N PHE A 39 -15.08 -5.75 18.62
CA PHE A 39 -15.09 -6.80 19.66
C PHE A 39 -14.81 -8.22 19.13
N PRO A 40 -15.39 -8.67 17.99
CA PRO A 40 -15.07 -9.99 17.42
C PRO A 40 -13.60 -10.16 17.01
N SER A 41 -12.87 -9.07 16.80
CA SER A 41 -11.46 -9.08 16.39
C SER A 41 -10.49 -9.11 17.58
N TYR A 42 -10.96 -9.04 18.83
CA TYR A 42 -10.09 -8.92 20.01
C TYR A 42 -9.09 -10.07 20.14
N GLN A 43 -9.54 -11.32 19.98
CA GLN A 43 -8.66 -12.48 20.11
C GLN A 43 -7.58 -12.53 19.03
N VAL A 44 -7.94 -12.12 17.80
CA VAL A 44 -7.00 -12.01 16.69
C VAL A 44 -5.99 -10.88 16.96
N PHE A 45 -6.50 -9.73 17.41
CA PHE A 45 -5.69 -8.57 17.73
C PHE A 45 -4.71 -8.86 18.87
N GLN A 46 -5.13 -9.54 19.93
CA GLN A 46 -4.24 -9.92 21.02
C GLN A 46 -3.12 -10.86 20.56
N ARG A 47 -3.33 -11.65 19.50
CA ARG A 47 -2.29 -12.56 18.98
C ARG A 47 -1.30 -11.88 18.05
N GLY A 48 -1.71 -10.85 17.31
CA GLY A 48 -0.85 -10.29 16.27
C GLY A 48 -0.99 -8.79 15.98
N VAL A 49 -1.82 -8.05 16.70
CA VAL A 49 -2.01 -6.59 16.54
C VAL A 49 -2.41 -6.20 15.11
N TYR A 50 -3.16 -7.08 14.45
CA TYR A 50 -3.82 -6.83 13.18
C TYR A 50 -5.32 -7.12 13.32
N PHE A 51 -6.13 -6.43 12.53
CA PHE A 51 -7.59 -6.57 12.57
C PHE A 51 -8.24 -6.10 11.29
N SER A 52 -9.49 -6.51 11.09
CA SER A 52 -10.36 -5.98 10.03
C SER A 52 -11.58 -5.30 10.64
N VAL A 53 -12.12 -4.30 9.94
CA VAL A 53 -13.31 -3.55 10.33
C VAL A 53 -14.11 -3.13 9.10
N GLU A 54 -15.43 -3.19 9.20
CA GLU A 54 -16.32 -2.65 8.16
C GLU A 54 -16.45 -1.14 8.36
N LEU A 55 -16.06 -0.37 7.35
CA LEU A 55 -16.20 1.09 7.32
C LEU A 55 -17.61 1.49 6.90
N VAL A 56 -18.17 0.75 5.94
CA VAL A 56 -19.57 0.84 5.52
C VAL A 56 -20.12 -0.58 5.57
N PRO A 57 -21.10 -0.87 6.46
CA PRO A 57 -21.62 -2.22 6.67
C PRO A 57 -21.99 -2.91 5.35
N ASN A 58 -21.55 -4.16 5.18
CA ASN A 58 -21.78 -5.01 4.00
C ASN A 58 -21.29 -4.43 2.66
N ARG A 59 -20.47 -3.36 2.65
CA ARG A 59 -20.03 -2.70 1.41
C ARG A 59 -18.53 -2.43 1.36
N LEU A 60 -17.96 -1.86 2.42
CA LEU A 60 -16.58 -1.40 2.45
C LEU A 60 -15.92 -1.81 3.78
N ALA A 61 -14.74 -2.40 3.71
CA ALA A 61 -13.93 -2.75 4.86
C ALA A 61 -12.50 -2.21 4.76
N ALA A 62 -11.83 -2.14 5.89
CA ALA A 62 -10.39 -1.92 5.98
C ALA A 62 -9.74 -3.07 6.75
N ILE A 63 -8.55 -3.45 6.32
CA ILE A 63 -7.69 -4.42 7.00
C ILE A 63 -6.41 -3.72 7.40
N SER A 64 -6.14 -3.71 8.70
CA SER A 64 -4.90 -3.22 9.31
C SER A 64 -3.96 -4.38 9.58
N LEU A 65 -2.77 -4.30 8.99
CA LEU A 65 -1.74 -5.35 8.97
C LEU A 65 -0.58 -4.98 9.89
N ASN A 66 -0.08 -5.94 10.65
CA ASN A 66 1.14 -5.80 11.44
C ASN A 66 2.36 -6.25 10.62
N THR A 67 2.82 -5.38 9.73
CA THR A 67 3.88 -5.73 8.78
C THR A 67 5.27 -5.89 9.40
N LEU A 68 5.42 -5.69 10.71
CA LEU A 68 6.64 -6.05 11.44
C LEU A 68 6.88 -7.56 11.44
N TYR A 69 5.84 -8.39 11.40
CA TYR A 69 6.04 -9.84 11.30
C TYR A 69 6.64 -10.26 9.95
N TRP A 70 6.59 -9.38 8.95
CA TRP A 70 7.13 -9.60 7.62
C TRP A 70 8.47 -8.89 7.42
N PHE A 71 8.84 -8.00 8.35
CA PHE A 71 10.00 -7.12 8.26
C PHE A 71 11.28 -7.87 8.65
N ASP A 72 12.28 -7.85 7.77
CA ASP A 72 13.53 -8.62 7.91
C ASP A 72 14.34 -8.24 9.17
N SER A 73 14.12 -7.03 9.67
CA SER A 73 14.81 -6.47 10.83
C SER A 73 14.16 -6.87 12.16
N ASN A 74 12.99 -7.53 12.13
CA ASN A 74 12.35 -8.14 13.30
C ASN A 74 13.01 -9.49 13.71
N LYS A 75 14.14 -9.86 13.10
CA LYS A 75 14.95 -11.04 13.48
C LYS A 75 15.67 -10.91 14.83
N GLY A 76 15.60 -9.77 15.51
CA GLY A 76 16.46 -9.48 16.66
C GLY A 76 17.93 -9.29 16.26
N LYS A 77 18.75 -8.67 17.13
CA LYS A 77 20.21 -8.70 16.95
C LYS A 77 20.67 -10.11 17.27
N SER A 78 20.89 -10.94 16.25
CA SER A 78 21.81 -12.07 16.40
C SER A 78 23.15 -11.50 16.88
N VAL A 79 23.56 -11.90 18.08
CA VAL A 79 24.86 -11.57 18.64
C VAL A 79 25.91 -12.03 17.64
N GLY A 80 26.68 -11.08 17.09
CA GLY A 80 27.99 -11.30 16.50
C GLY A 80 28.09 -12.24 15.29
N SER A 81 28.37 -11.62 14.14
CA SER A 81 29.38 -12.07 13.17
C SER A 81 29.15 -13.35 12.35
N ALA A 82 29.41 -13.18 11.06
CA ALA A 82 29.89 -14.16 10.08
C ALA A 82 29.59 -15.65 10.35
N VAL A 83 28.77 -16.20 9.43
CA VAL A 83 28.58 -17.61 9.03
C VAL A 83 27.10 -17.97 9.17
N CYS A 84 26.44 -18.11 8.02
CA CYS A 84 25.18 -18.83 7.88
C CYS A 84 25.42 -20.32 8.19
N LEU A 85 25.54 -20.67 9.47
CA LEU A 85 25.35 -22.03 9.92
C LEU A 85 23.93 -22.12 10.49
N HIS A 86 23.18 -23.12 10.03
CA HIS A 86 21.85 -23.48 10.51
C HIS A 86 21.92 -23.95 11.98
N ILE A 87 22.24 -23.06 12.91
CA ILE A 87 22.05 -23.29 14.34
C ILE A 87 20.94 -22.34 14.78
N HIS A 88 19.72 -22.87 14.77
CA HIS A 88 18.60 -22.25 15.47
C HIS A 88 18.94 -22.25 16.97
N ILE A 89 19.41 -21.12 17.49
CA ILE A 89 19.27 -20.85 18.92
C ILE A 89 17.82 -20.43 19.11
N ALA A 90 16.98 -21.37 19.56
CA ALA A 90 15.60 -21.10 19.95
C ALA A 90 15.60 -19.95 20.98
N GLY A 91 15.01 -18.80 20.61
CA GLY A 91 14.80 -17.67 21.52
C GLY A 91 15.48 -16.34 21.18
N SER A 92 16.16 -16.18 20.02
CA SER A 92 16.82 -14.89 19.68
C SER A 92 16.14 -14.06 18.58
N ALA A 93 15.27 -14.65 17.75
CA ALA A 93 14.52 -13.95 16.71
C ALA A 93 13.03 -13.92 17.03
N ALA A 94 12.37 -12.77 16.83
CA ALA A 94 10.95 -12.63 17.07
C ALA A 94 10.09 -13.20 15.93
N VAL A 95 10.70 -13.44 14.75
CA VAL A 95 10.06 -14.05 13.57
C VAL A 95 11.04 -14.85 12.72
N ASP A 96 10.51 -15.88 12.05
CA ASP A 96 11.25 -16.82 11.19
C ASP A 96 11.04 -16.57 9.69
N GLY A 97 10.33 -15.50 9.32
CA GLY A 97 10.21 -15.08 7.93
C GLY A 97 9.19 -15.84 7.13
N CYS A 98 8.03 -16.06 7.74
CA CYS A 98 6.88 -16.73 7.14
C CYS A 98 7.18 -18.14 6.59
N PRO A 99 7.74 -19.11 7.33
CA PRO A 99 8.04 -20.47 6.85
C PRO A 99 6.82 -21.23 6.28
N LYS A 100 7.05 -22.39 5.64
CA LYS A 100 5.96 -23.25 5.09
C LYS A 100 5.20 -24.02 6.17
N LYS A 101 5.89 -24.33 7.26
CA LYS A 101 5.40 -25.14 8.36
C LYS A 101 5.69 -24.39 9.65
N GLY A 102 4.86 -24.59 10.65
CA GLY A 102 4.98 -23.93 11.94
C GLY A 102 3.98 -22.78 12.10
N ASN A 103 3.99 -22.19 13.29
CA ASN A 103 3.06 -21.17 13.73
C ASN A 103 3.72 -19.78 13.78
N ASP A 104 4.64 -19.51 12.84
CA ASP A 104 5.28 -18.20 12.74
C ASP A 104 4.21 -17.11 12.55
N PRO A 105 4.26 -16.01 13.31
CA PRO A 105 3.20 -15.01 13.32
C PRO A 105 2.99 -14.35 11.95
N GLY A 106 4.05 -14.20 11.14
CA GLY A 106 3.94 -13.69 9.77
C GLY A 106 3.19 -14.66 8.84
N THR A 107 3.40 -15.97 9.00
CA THR A 107 2.63 -16.99 8.26
C THR A 107 1.15 -16.94 8.65
N LEU A 108 0.87 -16.90 9.96
CA LEU A 108 -0.49 -16.87 10.50
C LEU A 108 -1.25 -15.62 10.05
N GLU A 109 -0.61 -14.46 10.04
CA GLU A 109 -1.22 -13.21 9.54
C GLU A 109 -1.55 -13.28 8.05
N LEU A 110 -0.63 -13.82 7.22
CA LEU A 110 -0.87 -13.95 5.77
C LEU A 110 -1.99 -14.96 5.46
N ASP A 111 -2.08 -16.05 6.23
CA ASP A 111 -3.18 -17.01 6.13
C ASP A 111 -4.51 -16.37 6.56
N TRP A 112 -4.49 -15.62 7.66
CA TRP A 112 -5.65 -14.85 8.13
C TRP A 112 -6.10 -13.82 7.08
N LEU A 113 -5.17 -13.05 6.50
CA LEU A 113 -5.47 -12.04 5.47
C LEU A 113 -6.17 -12.67 4.27
N GLU A 114 -5.67 -13.82 3.79
CA GLU A 114 -6.30 -14.52 2.68
C GLU A 114 -7.72 -14.98 3.01
N VAL A 115 -7.97 -15.46 4.23
CA VAL A 115 -9.32 -15.83 4.70
C VAL A 115 -10.23 -14.59 4.75
N GLN A 116 -9.76 -13.46 5.29
CA GLN A 116 -10.53 -12.22 5.33
C GLN A 116 -10.93 -11.75 3.93
N LEU A 117 -9.99 -11.73 2.99
CA LEU A 117 -10.26 -11.33 1.60
C LEU A 117 -11.25 -12.28 0.93
N LYS A 118 -11.16 -13.59 1.19
CA LYS A 118 -12.14 -14.56 0.68
C LYS A 118 -13.54 -14.28 1.23
N ILE A 119 -13.67 -13.97 2.54
CA ILE A 119 -14.95 -13.62 3.17
C ILE A 119 -15.52 -12.34 2.56
N TYR A 120 -14.74 -11.26 2.50
CA TYR A 120 -15.20 -9.99 1.93
C TYR A 120 -15.56 -10.12 0.44
N ARG A 121 -14.77 -10.85 -0.33
CA ARG A 121 -15.07 -11.14 -1.74
C ARG A 121 -16.37 -11.92 -1.90
N SER A 122 -16.62 -12.95 -1.09
CA SER A 122 -17.87 -13.73 -1.13
C SER A 122 -19.11 -12.87 -0.85
N ARG A 123 -18.93 -11.84 -0.02
CA ARG A 123 -19.94 -10.81 0.31
C ARG A 123 -19.96 -9.65 -0.68
N LYS A 124 -19.13 -9.70 -1.73
CA LYS A 124 -18.98 -8.65 -2.77
C LYS A 124 -18.56 -7.29 -2.22
N MET A 125 -17.86 -7.30 -1.09
CA MET A 125 -17.34 -6.10 -0.44
C MET A 125 -16.01 -5.66 -1.03
N GLN A 126 -15.71 -4.38 -0.87
CA GLN A 126 -14.43 -3.79 -1.26
C GLN A 126 -13.56 -3.53 -0.03
N VAL A 127 -12.24 -3.60 -0.20
CA VAL A 127 -11.29 -3.59 0.93
C VAL A 127 -10.12 -2.64 0.69
N TRP A 128 -9.81 -1.84 1.69
CA TRP A 128 -8.54 -1.11 1.81
C TRP A 128 -7.54 -1.89 2.66
N LEU A 129 -6.29 -2.02 2.19
CA LEU A 129 -5.21 -2.59 2.99
C LEU A 129 -4.30 -1.48 3.50
N THR A 130 -3.97 -1.53 4.79
CA THR A 130 -3.00 -0.63 5.40
C THR A 130 -1.96 -1.41 6.23
N GLY A 131 -0.70 -0.95 6.13
CA GLY A 131 0.45 -1.50 6.84
C GLY A 131 1.41 -0.36 7.21
N HIS A 132 2.40 -0.61 8.07
CA HIS A 132 3.43 0.40 8.36
C HIS A 132 4.61 0.30 7.40
N VAL A 133 5.40 -0.78 7.49
CA VAL A 133 6.51 -1.04 6.55
C VAL A 133 5.91 -1.45 5.21
N ALA A 134 6.23 -0.74 4.13
CA ALA A 134 5.77 -1.09 2.79
C ALA A 134 6.38 -2.40 2.29
N PRO A 135 5.66 -3.19 1.46
CA PRO A 135 6.20 -4.38 0.81
C PRO A 135 7.28 -3.97 -0.17
N THR A 136 8.52 -3.90 0.30
CA THR A 136 9.68 -3.60 -0.54
C THR A 136 10.61 -4.78 -0.48
N GLU A 137 11.11 -5.13 -1.65
CA GLU A 137 12.17 -6.11 -1.78
C GLU A 137 13.39 -5.68 -0.96
N GLY A 138 13.76 -6.52 0.00
CA GLY A 138 14.87 -6.31 0.93
C GLY A 138 14.51 -5.65 2.26
N ASP A 139 13.30 -5.09 2.41
CA ASP A 139 12.73 -4.79 3.73
C ASP A 139 12.01 -6.02 4.28
N TYR A 140 11.32 -6.78 3.43
CA TYR A 140 10.61 -7.97 3.86
C TYR A 140 11.46 -9.23 3.72
N PHE A 141 11.15 -10.23 4.54
CA PHE A 141 11.59 -11.59 4.26
C PHE A 141 11.09 -12.05 2.88
N PRO A 142 11.92 -12.72 2.07
CA PRO A 142 11.56 -13.08 0.69
C PRO A 142 10.24 -13.84 0.57
N ARG A 143 9.98 -14.78 1.50
CA ARG A 143 8.74 -15.56 1.48
C ARG A 143 7.52 -14.76 1.91
N CYS A 144 7.64 -13.86 2.88
CA CYS A 144 6.56 -12.94 3.25
C CYS A 144 6.22 -12.00 2.09
N PHE A 145 7.24 -11.42 1.44
CA PHE A 145 7.09 -10.55 0.27
C PHE A 145 6.35 -11.25 -0.87
N THR A 146 6.80 -12.44 -1.25
CA THR A 146 6.19 -13.20 -2.34
C THR A 146 4.75 -13.62 -2.03
N ARG A 147 4.44 -14.03 -0.80
CA ARG A 147 3.07 -14.37 -0.38
C ARG A 147 2.14 -13.15 -0.36
N TYR A 148 2.59 -12.02 0.16
CA TYR A 148 1.78 -10.80 0.15
C TYR A 148 1.54 -10.31 -1.29
N GLY A 149 2.58 -10.31 -2.13
CA GLY A 149 2.47 -9.93 -3.54
C GLY A 149 1.52 -10.84 -4.32
N GLU A 150 1.55 -12.15 -4.07
CA GLU A 150 0.58 -13.11 -4.61
C GLU A 150 -0.86 -12.74 -4.23
N ILE A 151 -1.12 -12.46 -2.94
CA ILE A 151 -2.45 -12.05 -2.45
C ILE A 151 -2.89 -10.75 -3.13
N ALA A 152 -2.01 -9.75 -3.21
CA ALA A 152 -2.30 -8.47 -3.84
C ALA A 152 -2.64 -8.61 -5.34
N LEU A 153 -1.90 -9.45 -6.08
CA LEU A 153 -2.18 -9.77 -7.48
C LEU A 153 -3.48 -10.58 -7.65
N ARG A 154 -3.78 -11.47 -6.70
CA ARG A 154 -4.97 -12.34 -6.75
C ARG A 154 -6.26 -11.55 -6.57
N TYR A 155 -6.34 -10.65 -5.60
CA TYR A 155 -7.62 -10.05 -5.17
C TYR A 155 -7.86 -8.64 -5.76
N GLN A 156 -7.48 -8.41 -7.02
CA GLN A 156 -7.67 -7.12 -7.69
C GLN A 156 -9.14 -6.68 -7.81
N ASP A 157 -10.10 -7.60 -7.80
CA ASP A 157 -11.54 -7.31 -7.80
C ASP A 157 -12.11 -6.90 -6.43
N THR A 158 -11.31 -7.06 -5.37
CA THR A 158 -11.72 -6.85 -3.97
C THR A 158 -10.89 -5.75 -3.30
N ILE A 159 -9.59 -5.65 -3.63
CA ILE A 159 -8.68 -4.65 -3.04
C ILE A 159 -8.74 -3.35 -3.84
N LEU A 160 -9.05 -2.25 -3.16
CA LEU A 160 -9.11 -0.90 -3.73
C LEU A 160 -7.74 -0.24 -3.81
N GLY A 161 -6.90 -0.49 -2.81
CA GLY A 161 -5.57 0.09 -2.74
C GLY A 161 -4.82 -0.30 -1.45
N HIS A 162 -3.53 0.03 -1.46
CA HIS A 162 -2.56 -0.33 -0.44
C HIS A 162 -1.94 0.96 0.11
N LEU A 163 -2.05 1.19 1.43
CA LEU A 163 -1.61 2.40 2.12
C LEU A 163 -0.54 2.09 3.17
N PHE A 164 0.67 2.61 2.96
CA PHE A 164 1.86 2.29 3.77
C PHE A 164 2.67 3.53 4.14
N GLY A 165 3.69 3.36 4.99
CA GLY A 165 4.57 4.45 5.46
C GLY A 165 6.01 3.98 5.66
N HIS A 166 6.55 4.20 6.86
CA HIS A 166 7.89 3.82 7.35
C HIS A 166 9.09 4.56 6.71
N LYS A 167 9.10 4.79 5.39
CA LYS A 167 10.23 5.43 4.70
C LYS A 167 10.26 6.96 4.82
N ASN A 168 9.19 7.58 5.34
CA ASN A 168 9.02 9.03 5.48
C ASN A 168 9.11 9.85 4.17
N LEU A 169 9.10 9.18 3.01
CA LEU A 169 9.14 9.80 1.68
C LEU A 169 7.78 9.68 1.01
N ASP A 170 7.35 10.74 0.30
CA ASP A 170 6.12 10.72 -0.48
C ASP A 170 6.35 10.02 -1.82
N HIS A 171 5.94 8.75 -1.95
CA HIS A 171 6.08 8.03 -3.20
C HIS A 171 5.09 6.89 -3.34
N PHE A 172 5.14 6.21 -4.48
CA PHE A 172 4.40 4.98 -4.73
C PHE A 172 5.33 3.96 -5.37
N ILE A 173 5.04 2.68 -5.15
CA ILE A 173 5.77 1.54 -5.73
C ILE A 173 4.83 0.77 -6.64
N ILE A 174 5.37 0.30 -7.76
CA ILE A 174 4.71 -0.62 -8.68
C ILE A 174 5.40 -1.97 -8.55
N HIS A 175 4.66 -2.99 -8.13
CA HIS A 175 5.14 -4.37 -8.16
C HIS A 175 4.51 -5.10 -9.32
N SER A 176 5.34 -5.82 -10.06
CA SER A 176 4.96 -6.71 -11.14
C SER A 176 4.94 -8.16 -10.70
N ILE A 177 4.27 -9.02 -11.46
CA ILE A 177 4.32 -10.47 -11.28
C ILE A 177 5.76 -11.01 -11.26
N ASP A 178 6.66 -10.44 -12.05
CA ASP A 178 8.03 -10.93 -12.16
C ASP A 178 8.82 -10.66 -10.88
N ASP A 179 8.56 -9.52 -10.23
CA ASP A 179 9.14 -9.18 -8.92
C ASP A 179 8.71 -10.20 -7.85
N ILE A 180 7.48 -10.71 -7.95
CA ILE A 180 6.92 -11.71 -7.03
C ILE A 180 7.42 -13.12 -7.34
N LEU A 181 7.62 -13.47 -8.61
CA LEU A 181 8.08 -14.81 -9.02
C LEU A 181 9.58 -15.00 -8.84
N ALA A 182 10.35 -13.93 -9.02
CA ALA A 182 11.81 -13.93 -8.95
C ALA A 182 12.28 -12.70 -8.16
N PRO A 183 12.06 -12.68 -6.83
CA PRO A 183 12.56 -11.59 -6.00
C PRO A 183 14.08 -11.53 -6.14
N THR A 184 14.56 -10.37 -6.56
CA THR A 184 15.97 -10.00 -6.54
C THR A 184 16.49 -9.92 -5.10
N PRO A 185 17.79 -10.21 -4.88
CA PRO A 185 18.38 -10.15 -3.56
C PRO A 185 18.24 -8.75 -2.94
N PRO A 186 18.05 -8.65 -1.61
CA PRO A 186 18.00 -7.38 -0.90
C PRO A 186 19.19 -6.49 -1.28
N MET A 187 18.93 -5.35 -1.92
CA MET A 187 19.90 -4.27 -1.90
C MET A 187 19.65 -3.48 -0.61
N ARG A 188 20.36 -3.83 0.47
CA ARG A 188 20.26 -3.09 1.73
C ARG A 188 20.82 -1.68 1.52
N ILE A 189 19.93 -0.73 1.30
CA ILE A 189 20.31 0.68 1.17
C ILE A 189 20.59 1.24 2.57
N THR A 190 21.87 1.36 2.93
CA THR A 190 22.35 1.95 4.19
C THR A 190 23.17 3.21 3.92
N GLY A 191 23.20 4.15 4.87
CA GLY A 191 24.06 5.35 4.83
C GLY A 191 23.36 6.66 4.43
N ARG A 192 24.13 7.76 4.43
CA ARG A 192 23.70 9.18 4.30
C ARG A 192 23.05 9.58 2.95
N LYS A 193 22.76 8.64 2.05
CA LYS A 193 22.17 8.89 0.71
C LYS A 193 21.04 7.91 0.37
N LYS A 194 20.46 7.27 1.38
CA LYS A 194 19.50 6.18 1.20
C LYS A 194 18.29 6.60 0.36
N GLU A 195 17.82 7.82 0.57
CA GLU A 195 16.60 8.33 -0.03
C GLU A 195 16.82 8.72 -1.50
N SER A 196 17.99 9.26 -1.84
CA SER A 196 18.38 9.44 -3.25
C SER A 196 18.47 8.10 -3.99
N LEU A 197 18.97 7.05 -3.33
CA LEU A 197 19.05 5.71 -3.92
C LEU A 197 17.66 5.09 -4.14
N ILE A 198 16.70 5.35 -3.25
CA ILE A 198 15.29 4.99 -3.46
C ILE A 198 14.74 5.69 -4.71
N ALA A 199 14.94 7.01 -4.82
CA ALA A 199 14.48 7.77 -5.98
C ALA A 199 15.13 7.29 -7.29
N ASP A 200 16.43 7.00 -7.28
CA ASP A 200 17.16 6.52 -8.46
C ASP A 200 16.70 5.11 -8.89
N LYS A 201 16.47 4.20 -7.94
CA LYS A 201 15.90 2.86 -8.21
C LYS A 201 14.51 2.99 -8.83
N LEU A 202 13.64 3.79 -8.22
CA LEU A 202 12.27 4.02 -8.70
C LEU A 202 12.25 4.61 -10.12
N HIS A 203 13.15 5.55 -10.41
CA HIS A 203 13.28 6.12 -11.75
C HIS A 203 13.71 5.08 -12.79
N ALA A 204 14.64 4.19 -12.42
CA ALA A 204 15.09 3.12 -13.30
C ALA A 204 13.93 2.16 -13.63
N GLU A 205 13.15 1.75 -12.64
CA GLU A 205 11.95 0.93 -12.82
C GLU A 205 10.93 1.61 -13.75
N PHE A 206 10.67 2.90 -13.53
CA PHE A 206 9.75 3.69 -14.37
C PHE A 206 10.25 3.84 -15.81
N LYS A 207 11.57 3.97 -16.01
CA LYS A 207 12.19 3.96 -17.35
C LYS A 207 11.99 2.63 -18.04
N GLU A 208 12.23 1.51 -17.37
CA GLU A 208 12.02 0.17 -17.95
C GLU A 208 10.54 -0.06 -18.28
N LEU A 209 9.63 0.30 -17.38
CA LEU A 209 8.18 0.22 -17.62
C LEU A 209 7.76 1.07 -18.82
N SER A 210 8.39 2.22 -19.03
CA SER A 210 8.08 3.11 -20.15
C SER A 210 8.39 2.53 -21.53
N LYS A 211 9.37 1.63 -21.62
CA LYS A 211 9.79 0.93 -22.85
C LYS A 211 8.80 -0.16 -23.27
N GLN A 212 7.94 -0.62 -22.37
CA GLN A 212 6.99 -1.70 -22.67
C GLN A 212 5.88 -1.21 -23.63
N LYS A 213 5.70 -1.88 -24.77
CA LYS A 213 4.67 -1.50 -25.75
C LYS A 213 3.25 -1.76 -25.25
N LYS A 214 3.02 -2.92 -24.64
CA LYS A 214 1.74 -3.33 -24.05
C LYS A 214 1.97 -3.68 -22.60
N VAL A 215 1.04 -3.27 -21.74
CA VAL A 215 1.08 -3.56 -20.31
C VAL A 215 -0.16 -4.36 -19.97
N ASP A 216 0.06 -5.50 -19.32
CA ASP A 216 -1.01 -6.29 -18.77
C ASP A 216 -1.19 -5.94 -17.29
N TYR A 217 -2.21 -5.15 -17.01
CA TYR A 217 -2.48 -4.64 -15.68
C TYR A 217 -2.87 -5.72 -14.65
N ASP A 218 -3.22 -6.95 -15.07
CA ASP A 218 -3.46 -8.07 -14.13
C ASP A 218 -2.15 -8.52 -13.44
N ASP A 219 -1.00 -8.10 -14.00
CA ASP A 219 0.33 -8.45 -13.52
C ASP A 219 0.93 -7.38 -12.62
N TYR A 220 0.15 -6.38 -12.18
CA TYR A 220 0.64 -5.29 -11.34
C TYR A 220 -0.25 -5.00 -10.15
N PHE A 221 0.34 -4.54 -9.05
CA PHE A 221 -0.36 -3.85 -7.97
C PHE A 221 0.43 -2.62 -7.52
N ILE A 222 -0.27 -1.66 -6.92
CA ILE A 222 0.28 -0.34 -6.57
C ILE A 222 0.25 -0.16 -5.07
N VAL A 223 1.35 0.32 -4.51
CA VAL A 223 1.50 0.63 -3.09
C VAL A 223 1.74 2.11 -2.93
N ASN A 224 0.87 2.80 -2.19
CA ASN A 224 1.02 4.22 -1.89
C ASN A 224 1.75 4.36 -0.55
N ILE A 225 2.78 5.20 -0.52
CA ILE A 225 3.59 5.45 0.67
C ILE A 225 3.41 6.92 1.07
N GLY A 226 2.91 7.12 2.28
CA GLY A 226 2.72 8.45 2.85
C GLY A 226 4.01 8.99 3.49
N PRO A 227 4.26 10.30 3.40
CA PRO A 227 5.31 10.96 4.18
C PRO A 227 4.94 11.02 5.68
N SER A 228 5.87 11.50 6.50
CA SER A 228 5.73 11.51 7.96
C SER A 228 5.29 12.86 8.52
N VAL A 229 4.68 12.82 9.71
CA VAL A 229 4.46 13.99 10.56
C VAL A 229 5.70 14.28 11.42
N ILE A 230 6.60 13.30 11.60
CA ILE A 230 7.84 13.47 12.37
C ILE A 230 8.84 14.31 11.56
N PRO A 231 9.49 15.33 12.15
CA PRO A 231 10.30 16.32 11.46
C PRO A 231 11.69 15.81 10.99
N GLU A 232 11.77 14.59 10.42
CA GLU A 232 12.90 14.19 9.58
C GLU A 232 12.84 14.92 8.22
N TYR A 233 11.60 15.10 7.73
CA TYR A 233 11.23 15.95 6.60
C TYR A 233 10.12 16.90 7.07
N THR A 234 9.61 17.73 6.16
CA THR A 234 8.52 18.64 6.46
C THR A 234 7.28 17.88 6.95
N PRO A 235 6.76 18.14 8.17
CA PRO A 235 5.60 17.45 8.72
C PRO A 235 4.40 17.55 7.79
N SER A 236 3.75 16.41 7.51
CA SER A 236 2.79 16.35 6.42
C SER A 236 1.67 15.35 6.62
N ILE A 237 0.52 15.61 6.00
CA ILE A 237 -0.70 14.79 6.07
C ILE A 237 -1.28 14.65 4.67
N ARG A 238 -1.84 13.47 4.38
CA ARG A 238 -2.51 13.17 3.12
C ARG A 238 -3.99 12.91 3.33
N VAL A 239 -4.83 13.46 2.45
CA VAL A 239 -6.27 13.21 2.41
C VAL A 239 -6.63 12.59 1.07
N PHE A 240 -7.12 11.35 1.10
CA PHE A 240 -7.61 10.64 -0.08
C PHE A 240 -9.09 10.95 -0.33
N THR A 241 -9.47 11.06 -1.60
CA THR A 241 -10.87 11.04 -2.03
C THR A 241 -11.18 9.72 -2.72
N TYR A 242 -12.44 9.32 -2.65
CA TYR A 242 -12.95 8.11 -3.28
C TYR A 242 -14.33 8.36 -3.87
N ASN A 243 -14.70 7.55 -4.85
CA ASN A 243 -15.95 7.66 -5.54
C ASN A 243 -17.11 7.10 -4.69
N VAL A 244 -18.14 7.92 -4.46
CA VAL A 244 -19.36 7.55 -3.73
C VAL A 244 -20.60 7.47 -4.64
N THR A 245 -20.41 7.59 -5.96
CA THR A 245 -21.51 7.55 -6.92
C THR A 245 -22.21 6.18 -6.86
N GLY A 246 -23.51 6.19 -6.58
CA GLY A 246 -24.29 4.97 -6.36
C GLY A 246 -24.17 4.38 -4.95
N ALA A 247 -23.64 5.12 -3.97
CA ALA A 247 -23.65 4.72 -2.57
C ALA A 247 -25.09 4.72 -1.99
N ASP A 248 -25.93 5.68 -2.37
CA ASP A 248 -27.28 5.85 -1.79
C ASP A 248 -28.35 4.99 -2.46
N SER A 249 -28.04 4.33 -3.58
CA SER A 249 -28.97 3.37 -4.18
C SER A 249 -29.04 2.12 -3.29
N ASP A 250 -30.20 1.88 -2.69
CA ASP A 250 -30.56 0.66 -1.94
C ASP A 250 -30.58 -0.62 -2.81
N GLY A 251 -30.31 -0.48 -4.11
CA GLY A 251 -30.12 -1.59 -5.02
C GLY A 251 -28.74 -2.21 -4.85
N SER A 252 -28.71 -3.52 -4.61
CA SER A 252 -27.56 -4.38 -4.92
C SER A 252 -26.83 -3.87 -6.17
N SER A 253 -25.55 -3.49 -6.03
CA SER A 253 -24.72 -3.02 -7.14
C SER A 253 -25.00 -3.84 -8.41
N PRO A 254 -25.40 -3.22 -9.53
CA PRO A 254 -25.64 -3.96 -10.76
C PRO A 254 -24.29 -4.29 -11.38
N VAL A 255 -23.66 -5.39 -10.96
CA VAL A 255 -22.39 -5.81 -11.57
C VAL A 255 -22.30 -7.32 -11.72
N ALA A 256 -22.22 -7.70 -13.00
CA ALA A 256 -21.70 -8.92 -13.64
C ALA A 256 -21.76 -10.22 -12.82
N LYS A 257 -22.58 -11.16 -13.27
CA LYS A 257 -22.37 -12.59 -13.00
C LYS A 257 -20.94 -12.93 -13.44
N VAL A 258 -20.12 -13.38 -12.50
CA VAL A 258 -18.81 -13.97 -12.76
C VAL A 258 -19.05 -15.46 -12.59
N ASP A 259 -18.96 -16.19 -13.69
CA ASP A 259 -19.12 -17.64 -13.69
C ASP A 259 -17.90 -18.26 -12.98
N ASP A 260 -18.17 -19.00 -11.89
CA ASP A 260 -17.19 -19.84 -11.21
C ASP A 260 -17.06 -21.16 -11.99
N GLU A 261 -16.03 -21.27 -12.83
CA GLU A 261 -15.61 -22.54 -13.44
C GLU A 261 -14.57 -23.23 -12.53
N PRO A 262 -14.78 -24.49 -12.12
CA PRO A 262 -13.78 -25.26 -11.41
C PRO A 262 -12.78 -25.85 -12.41
N LEU A 263 -11.47 -25.79 -12.13
CA LEU A 263 -10.47 -26.45 -12.97
C LEU A 263 -9.54 -27.38 -12.20
N ASP A 264 -9.50 -28.60 -12.75
CA ASP A 264 -8.94 -29.84 -12.26
C ASP A 264 -7.43 -29.86 -11.99
N SER A 265 -7.11 -30.85 -11.17
CA SER A 265 -5.78 -31.34 -10.86
C SER A 265 -5.14 -32.07 -12.03
N GLU A 266 -4.03 -31.57 -12.57
CA GLU A 266 -2.90 -32.42 -12.97
C GLU A 266 -1.55 -31.75 -12.66
N GLU A 267 -0.59 -32.56 -12.21
CA GLU A 267 0.82 -32.25 -12.07
C GLU A 267 1.56 -32.80 -13.28
N MET A 268 2.21 -31.95 -14.07
CA MET A 268 3.33 -32.40 -14.93
C MET A 268 4.39 -31.32 -15.15
N ASN A 269 5.62 -31.79 -14.90
CA ASN A 269 6.96 -31.48 -15.35
C ASN A 269 7.47 -30.04 -15.63
N ALA A 270 8.69 -29.82 -15.16
CA ALA A 270 9.38 -28.56 -15.01
C ALA A 270 10.03 -28.04 -16.30
N SER A 271 9.53 -26.89 -16.79
CA SER A 271 10.31 -25.95 -17.62
C SER A 271 9.75 -24.51 -17.49
N LYS A 272 10.49 -23.51 -18.00
CA LYS A 272 10.26 -22.07 -17.80
C LYS A 272 8.95 -21.57 -18.44
N ILE A 273 7.83 -21.73 -17.72
CA ILE A 273 6.54 -21.13 -18.09
C ILE A 273 6.63 -19.60 -17.97
N ASP A 274 6.41 -18.90 -19.08
CA ASP A 274 6.25 -17.45 -19.11
C ASP A 274 4.83 -17.08 -18.65
N CYS A 275 4.73 -16.50 -17.46
CA CYS A 275 3.47 -16.16 -16.81
C CYS A 275 2.77 -14.93 -17.42
N ARG A 276 3.42 -14.20 -18.33
CA ARG A 276 2.83 -13.08 -19.07
C ARG A 276 1.95 -13.54 -20.24
N LYS A 277 2.09 -14.78 -20.70
CA LYS A 277 1.25 -15.33 -21.78
C LYS A 277 -0.16 -15.65 -21.25
N LYS A 278 -1.19 -15.22 -21.98
CA LYS A 278 -2.61 -15.42 -21.63
C LYS A 278 -2.93 -16.88 -21.26
N ASP A 279 -2.43 -17.84 -22.03
CA ASP A 279 -2.66 -19.29 -21.83
C ASP A 279 -1.93 -19.85 -20.59
N ASN A 280 -0.93 -19.12 -20.09
CA ASN A 280 -0.14 -19.50 -18.93
C ASN A 280 -0.58 -18.79 -17.65
N LYS A 281 -1.31 -17.68 -17.75
CA LYS A 281 -1.69 -16.84 -16.60
C LYS A 281 -2.37 -17.63 -15.50
N ASN A 282 -3.24 -18.59 -15.87
CA ASN A 282 -3.99 -19.42 -14.94
C ASN A 282 -3.26 -20.71 -14.55
N LYS A 283 -2.07 -20.99 -15.10
CA LYS A 283 -1.31 -22.19 -14.73
C LYS A 283 -0.84 -22.09 -13.29
N LYS A 284 -0.81 -23.23 -12.60
CA LYS A 284 -0.45 -23.34 -11.16
C LYS A 284 0.82 -22.58 -10.77
N LYS A 285 1.82 -22.49 -11.66
CA LYS A 285 3.07 -21.75 -11.44
C LYS A 285 2.91 -20.22 -11.46
N CYS A 286 1.92 -19.70 -12.18
CA CYS A 286 1.65 -18.27 -12.38
C CYS A 286 0.54 -17.74 -11.45
N VAL A 287 -0.27 -18.66 -10.91
CA VAL A 287 -1.33 -18.38 -9.94
C VAL A 287 -1.06 -18.93 -8.53
N PHE A 288 0.15 -19.45 -8.29
CA PHE A 288 0.53 -20.02 -6.99
C PHE A 288 -0.49 -21.04 -6.46
N LYS A 289 -1.03 -21.89 -7.35
CA LYS A 289 -2.07 -22.91 -7.10
C LYS A 289 -3.52 -22.42 -6.87
N LYS A 290 -3.85 -21.12 -6.93
CA LYS A 290 -5.24 -20.61 -6.76
C LYS A 290 -5.58 -19.52 -7.78
N PRO A 291 -6.78 -19.49 -8.38
CA PRO A 291 -7.12 -18.58 -9.48
C PRO A 291 -6.93 -17.10 -9.12
N ARG A 292 -6.68 -16.25 -10.13
CA ARG A 292 -6.69 -14.79 -9.97
C ARG A 292 -8.10 -14.25 -10.12
N HIS A 293 -8.43 -13.29 -9.28
CA HIS A 293 -9.67 -12.54 -9.28
C HIS A 293 -9.42 -11.12 -9.80
N ALA A 294 -9.06 -11.04 -11.08
CA ALA A 294 -8.79 -9.78 -11.78
C ALA A 294 -9.58 -9.73 -13.09
N ASN A 295 -10.21 -8.60 -13.38
CA ASN A 295 -10.85 -8.37 -14.67
C ASN A 295 -10.92 -6.86 -14.98
N LYS A 296 -11.33 -6.51 -16.22
CA LYS A 296 -11.39 -5.10 -16.67
C LYS A 296 -12.39 -4.23 -15.89
N ARG A 297 -13.34 -4.84 -15.18
CA ARG A 297 -14.35 -4.17 -14.35
C ARG A 297 -13.98 -4.14 -12.87
N SER A 298 -12.85 -4.75 -12.48
CA SER A 298 -12.33 -4.65 -11.12
C SER A 298 -12.13 -3.20 -10.69
N PRO A 299 -12.37 -2.83 -9.42
CA PRO A 299 -12.29 -1.44 -8.96
C PRO A 299 -10.84 -0.92 -8.88
N SER A 300 -9.86 -1.82 -8.85
CA SER A 300 -8.45 -1.51 -9.06
C SER A 300 -8.11 -1.15 -10.53
N ARG A 301 -9.02 -1.44 -11.46
CA ARG A 301 -8.82 -1.32 -12.92
C ARG A 301 -9.65 -0.23 -13.56
N ARG A 302 -10.76 0.13 -12.93
CA ARG A 302 -11.66 1.19 -13.35
C ARG A 302 -12.19 1.89 -12.12
N ASN A 303 -12.32 3.21 -12.21
CA ASN A 303 -13.01 3.99 -11.19
C ASN A 303 -14.49 3.56 -11.12
N THR A 304 -14.87 2.95 -10.00
CA THR A 304 -16.23 2.54 -9.63
C THR A 304 -16.52 2.98 -8.19
N LEU A 305 -17.68 2.62 -7.65
CA LEU A 305 -18.00 2.86 -6.24
C LEU A 305 -16.85 2.39 -5.32
N TRP A 306 -16.46 3.25 -4.38
CA TRP A 306 -15.34 3.15 -3.45
C TRP A 306 -13.92 3.24 -4.05
N SER A 307 -13.76 3.28 -5.38
CA SER A 307 -12.43 3.45 -5.99
C SER A 307 -11.81 4.79 -5.60
N PRO A 308 -10.50 4.83 -5.31
CA PRO A 308 -9.82 6.08 -5.03
C PRO A 308 -9.72 6.99 -6.26
N THR A 309 -10.09 8.25 -6.09
CA THR A 309 -10.13 9.26 -7.15
C THR A 309 -8.91 10.17 -7.16
N GLY A 310 -8.22 10.29 -6.04
CA GLY A 310 -7.02 11.09 -5.90
C GLY A 310 -6.72 11.38 -4.44
N TYR A 311 -5.76 12.27 -4.21
CA TYR A 311 -5.43 12.78 -2.89
C TYR A 311 -4.88 14.20 -2.95
N ALA A 312 -5.01 14.89 -1.82
CA ALA A 312 -4.36 16.15 -1.51
C ALA A 312 -3.27 15.89 -0.45
N GLN A 313 -2.08 16.39 -0.71
CA GLN A 313 -0.95 16.38 0.21
C GLN A 313 -0.87 17.75 0.87
N PHE A 314 -0.85 17.78 2.19
CA PHE A 314 -0.68 18.97 3.00
C PHE A 314 0.62 18.88 3.79
N TYR A 315 1.20 20.02 4.13
CA TYR A 315 2.38 20.14 4.97
C TYR A 315 2.24 21.30 5.95
N ILE A 316 3.09 21.31 6.99
CA ILE A 316 3.20 22.43 7.92
C ILE A 316 4.50 23.19 7.60
N PRO A 317 4.42 24.42 7.07
CA PRO A 317 5.59 25.26 6.86
C PRO A 317 6.33 25.55 8.18
N GLU A 318 7.66 25.72 8.12
CA GLU A 318 8.48 26.04 9.30
C GLU A 318 8.02 27.32 10.02
N SER A 319 7.66 28.34 9.24
CA SER A 319 7.10 29.60 9.76
C SER A 319 5.82 29.41 10.57
N SER A 320 5.07 28.33 10.31
CA SER A 320 3.81 28.08 10.99
C SER A 320 3.96 27.38 12.35
N TRP A 321 4.94 26.48 12.53
CA TRP A 321 5.11 25.76 13.79
C TRP A 321 6.15 26.39 14.72
N THR A 322 6.96 27.33 14.22
CA THR A 322 7.84 28.18 15.03
C THR A 322 7.08 29.31 15.75
N ASN A 323 5.86 29.63 15.32
CA ASN A 323 5.03 30.64 15.95
C ASN A 323 4.27 30.08 17.16
N VAL A 324 4.78 30.36 18.37
CA VAL A 324 4.16 29.90 19.63
C VAL A 324 2.81 30.55 19.96
N SER A 325 2.45 31.64 19.28
CA SER A 325 1.24 32.42 19.59
C SER A 325 -0.02 31.90 18.88
N ARG A 326 0.11 30.98 17.92
CA ARG A 326 -1.01 30.43 17.15
C ARG A 326 -0.82 28.93 16.90
N PRO A 327 -1.91 28.15 16.78
CA PRO A 327 -1.82 26.77 16.33
C PRO A 327 -1.17 26.66 14.93
N PRO A 328 -0.41 25.59 14.66
CA PRO A 328 0.17 25.35 13.34
C PRO A 328 -0.93 25.16 12.30
N LEU A 329 -0.73 25.76 11.13
CA LEU A 329 -1.62 25.72 9.98
C LEU A 329 -1.02 24.82 8.91
N TYR A 330 -1.88 24.03 8.29
CA TYR A 330 -1.52 23.20 7.15
C TYR A 330 -1.72 23.99 5.85
N GLU A 331 -0.77 23.86 4.95
CA GLU A 331 -0.84 24.38 3.58
C GLU A 331 -0.89 23.24 2.57
N LEU A 332 -1.55 23.48 1.44
CA LEU A 332 -1.63 22.51 0.35
C LEU A 332 -0.28 22.46 -0.38
N GLU A 333 0.32 21.27 -0.43
CA GLU A 333 1.58 21.03 -1.13
C GLU A 333 1.30 20.73 -2.61
N TYR A 334 0.54 19.66 -2.85
CA TYR A 334 0.01 19.37 -4.18
C TYR A 334 -1.22 18.47 -4.10
N VAL A 335 -1.88 18.32 -5.25
CA VAL A 335 -2.94 17.36 -5.50
C VAL A 335 -2.62 16.52 -6.71
N THR A 336 -3.11 15.28 -6.70
CA THR A 336 -2.93 14.37 -7.84
C THR A 336 -3.91 14.64 -8.97
N TYR A 337 -5.03 15.34 -8.70
CA TYR A 337 -6.11 15.55 -9.66
C TYR A 337 -5.69 16.31 -10.91
N SER A 338 -6.44 16.09 -12.00
CA SER A 338 -6.45 17.01 -13.15
C SER A 338 -7.17 18.32 -12.81
N LEU A 339 -6.79 19.42 -13.48
CA LEU A 339 -7.50 20.69 -13.34
C LEU A 339 -8.98 20.56 -13.73
N SER A 340 -9.30 19.72 -14.72
CA SER A 340 -10.70 19.42 -15.08
C SER A 340 -11.48 18.76 -13.95
N ASN A 341 -10.86 17.89 -13.15
CA ASN A 341 -11.53 17.27 -12.00
C ASN A 341 -11.76 18.31 -10.88
N LEU A 342 -10.81 19.23 -10.68
CA LEU A 342 -10.93 20.28 -9.65
C LEU A 342 -11.97 21.35 -10.01
N ARG A 343 -12.24 21.56 -11.30
CA ARG A 343 -13.26 22.48 -11.83
C ARG A 343 -14.67 21.92 -11.77
N ASP A 344 -14.84 20.61 -11.54
CA ASP A 344 -16.16 20.00 -11.55
C ASP A 344 -16.99 20.51 -10.37
N ALA A 345 -17.85 21.49 -10.64
CA ALA A 345 -18.70 22.13 -9.64
C ALA A 345 -19.68 21.15 -8.98
N ASN A 346 -19.95 19.99 -9.60
CA ASN A 346 -20.83 18.97 -9.04
C ASN A 346 -20.14 18.13 -7.95
N VAL A 347 -18.80 18.19 -7.85
CA VAL A 347 -18.02 17.36 -6.93
C VAL A 347 -17.02 18.22 -6.16
N THR A 348 -17.33 18.52 -4.89
CA THR A 348 -16.35 19.17 -4.01
C THR A 348 -15.31 18.15 -3.53
N LEU A 349 -14.19 18.02 -4.26
CA LEU A 349 -13.09 17.10 -3.91
C LEU A 349 -12.30 17.56 -2.70
N ILE A 350 -12.04 18.88 -2.60
CA ILE A 350 -11.30 19.51 -1.51
C ILE A 350 -12.11 20.74 -1.08
N PRO A 351 -12.38 20.92 0.23
CA PRO A 351 -13.02 22.13 0.73
C PRO A 351 -12.31 23.40 0.28
N GLN A 352 -13.06 24.39 -0.22
CA GLN A 352 -12.52 25.63 -0.80
C GLN A 352 -11.56 26.38 0.14
N HIS A 353 -11.81 26.36 1.45
CA HIS A 353 -10.97 27.02 2.45
C HIS A 353 -9.57 26.39 2.58
N LEU A 354 -9.38 25.14 2.14
CA LEU A 354 -8.11 24.42 2.14
C LEU A 354 -7.35 24.53 0.81
N LEU A 355 -7.97 25.07 -0.24
CA LEU A 355 -7.31 25.30 -1.52
C LEU A 355 -6.57 26.64 -1.51
N PRO A 356 -5.50 26.84 -2.27
CA PRO A 356 -4.90 28.16 -2.48
C PRO A 356 -5.80 29.03 -3.38
N PRO A 357 -5.69 30.38 -3.33
CA PRO A 357 -6.56 31.29 -4.08
C PRO A 357 -6.66 31.02 -5.59
N GLU A 358 -5.58 30.53 -6.22
CA GLU A 358 -5.57 30.19 -7.65
C GLU A 358 -6.44 28.98 -8.01
N LEU A 359 -6.73 28.10 -7.04
CA LEU A 359 -7.57 26.92 -7.22
C LEU A 359 -9.01 27.14 -6.71
N ARG A 360 -9.38 28.36 -6.30
CA ARG A 360 -10.71 28.68 -5.76
C ARG A 360 -11.60 29.38 -6.78
N GLY A 361 -12.92 29.14 -6.67
CA GLY A 361 -13.96 29.88 -7.39
C GLY A 361 -13.71 29.97 -8.90
N GLY A 362 -13.99 31.13 -9.51
CA GLY A 362 -13.79 31.33 -10.95
C GLY A 362 -12.31 31.37 -11.40
N SER A 363 -11.35 31.50 -10.48
CA SER A 363 -9.92 31.59 -10.83
C SER A 363 -9.39 30.31 -11.49
N ILE A 364 -9.92 29.16 -11.10
CA ILE A 364 -9.47 27.87 -11.63
C ILE A 364 -9.92 27.63 -13.08
N GLU A 365 -11.00 28.27 -13.54
CA GLU A 365 -11.58 28.08 -14.87
C GLU A 365 -10.66 28.56 -16.00
N THR A 366 -9.91 29.64 -15.75
CA THR A 366 -8.97 30.20 -16.72
C THR A 366 -7.57 29.58 -16.61
N LEU A 367 -7.32 28.76 -15.58
CA LEU A 367 -6.00 28.27 -15.25
C LEU A 367 -5.55 27.09 -16.13
N ALA A 368 -4.63 27.30 -17.07
CA ALA A 368 -4.14 26.21 -17.93
C ALA A 368 -3.16 25.24 -17.22
N LYS A 369 -2.45 25.71 -16.19
CA LYS A 369 -1.44 24.97 -15.42
C LYS A 369 -1.42 25.47 -13.97
N SER A 370 -1.17 24.59 -13.02
CA SER A 370 -0.98 24.95 -11.61
C SER A 370 0.24 24.24 -11.04
N ASN A 371 0.94 24.91 -10.13
CA ASN A 371 2.02 24.30 -9.35
C ASN A 371 1.50 23.29 -8.32
N TYR A 372 0.26 23.48 -7.85
CA TYR A 372 -0.41 22.61 -6.90
C TYR A 372 -1.08 21.40 -7.56
N ALA A 373 -1.31 21.38 -8.88
CA ALA A 373 -1.85 20.21 -9.59
C ALA A 373 -0.91 19.69 -10.70
N PRO A 374 0.33 19.28 -10.37
CA PRO A 374 1.38 19.05 -11.36
C PRO A 374 1.23 17.74 -12.17
N PHE A 375 0.45 16.77 -11.68
CA PHE A 375 0.46 15.40 -12.22
C PHE A 375 -0.76 15.04 -13.08
N GLY A 376 -1.91 15.62 -12.78
CA GLY A 376 -3.11 15.48 -13.60
C GLY A 376 -3.62 14.05 -13.76
N LEU A 377 -3.60 13.26 -12.69
CA LEU A 377 -4.20 11.94 -12.63
C LEU A 377 -5.73 12.07 -12.67
N ARG A 378 -6.37 11.12 -13.34
CA ARG A 378 -7.84 11.04 -13.41
C ARG A 378 -8.43 10.32 -12.21
N ASP A 379 -7.75 9.27 -11.75
CA ASP A 379 -8.06 8.42 -10.60
C ASP A 379 -6.76 7.74 -10.13
N LEU A 380 -6.84 6.93 -9.07
CA LEU A 380 -5.70 6.19 -8.54
C LEU A 380 -5.76 4.68 -8.86
N THR A 381 -6.36 4.31 -10.00
CA THR A 381 -6.40 2.91 -10.46
C THR A 381 -5.04 2.46 -11.00
N ILE A 382 -4.83 1.14 -11.10
CA ILE A 382 -3.60 0.55 -11.66
C ILE A 382 -3.27 1.15 -13.04
N PRO A 383 -4.22 1.29 -14.00
CA PRO A 383 -3.93 1.93 -15.28
C PRO A 383 -3.47 3.38 -15.18
N SER A 384 -4.04 4.18 -14.27
CA SER A 384 -3.65 5.58 -14.07
C SER A 384 -2.24 5.69 -13.49
N TRP A 385 -1.91 4.87 -12.49
CA TRP A 385 -0.57 4.82 -11.91
C TRP A 385 0.48 4.34 -12.90
N ILE A 386 0.21 3.27 -13.66
CA ILE A 386 1.13 2.80 -14.70
C ILE A 386 1.33 3.88 -15.77
N LYS A 387 0.26 4.55 -16.23
CA LYS A 387 0.38 5.64 -17.21
C LYS A 387 1.23 6.78 -16.65
N PHE A 388 1.07 7.11 -15.38
CA PHE A 388 1.86 8.15 -14.71
C PHE A 388 3.33 7.76 -14.57
N ALA A 389 3.63 6.56 -14.06
CA ALA A 389 4.99 6.02 -13.95
C ALA A 389 5.72 5.99 -15.30
N ARG A 390 5.04 5.58 -16.38
CA ARG A 390 5.62 5.62 -17.74
C ARG A 390 5.96 7.05 -18.19
N LYS A 391 5.11 8.04 -17.86
CA LYS A 391 5.41 9.45 -18.14
C LYS A 391 6.61 9.94 -17.33
N LEU A 392 6.71 9.53 -16.07
CA LEU A 392 7.85 9.86 -15.20
C LEU A 392 9.16 9.33 -15.79
N GLY A 393 9.19 8.06 -16.22
CA GLY A 393 10.37 7.46 -16.87
C GLY A 393 10.78 8.13 -18.19
N GLN A 394 9.86 8.76 -18.90
CA GLN A 394 10.11 9.40 -20.20
C GLN A 394 10.46 10.90 -20.10
N ARG A 395 9.94 11.59 -19.10
CA ARG A 395 9.96 13.07 -19.04
C ARG A 395 10.83 13.57 -17.90
N LYS A 396 12.08 13.94 -18.21
CA LYS A 396 13.06 14.44 -17.23
C LYS A 396 12.53 15.59 -16.34
N LYS A 397 11.81 16.56 -16.91
CA LYS A 397 11.22 17.68 -16.14
C LYS A 397 10.13 17.22 -15.17
N LEU A 398 9.29 16.26 -15.59
CA LEU A 398 8.24 15.71 -14.74
C LEU A 398 8.84 14.85 -13.62
N TRP A 399 9.86 14.04 -13.92
CA TRP A 399 10.61 13.30 -12.91
C TRP A 399 11.24 14.23 -11.88
N LYS A 400 11.88 15.33 -12.32
CA LYS A 400 12.43 16.32 -11.38
C LYS A 400 11.34 16.86 -10.44
N ARG A 401 10.20 17.31 -10.97
CA ARG A 401 9.08 17.80 -10.15
C ARG A 401 8.53 16.73 -9.19
N PHE A 402 8.44 15.49 -9.63
CA PHE A 402 8.03 14.38 -8.77
C PHE A 402 9.06 14.11 -7.67
N ARG A 403 10.35 14.13 -8.00
CA ARG A 403 11.43 14.01 -7.02
C ARG A 403 11.34 15.11 -5.96
N ASP A 404 11.16 16.37 -6.36
CA ASP A 404 11.07 17.49 -5.41
C ASP A 404 9.95 17.24 -4.36
N VAL A 405 8.76 16.80 -4.79
CA VAL A 405 7.67 16.48 -3.85
C VAL A 405 7.92 15.20 -3.04
N MET A 406 8.71 14.23 -3.54
CA MET A 406 9.04 13.01 -2.78
C MET A 406 9.76 13.33 -1.46
N PHE A 407 10.60 14.35 -1.48
CA PHE A 407 11.40 14.80 -0.34
C PHE A 407 10.72 15.92 0.45
N LEU A 408 9.56 16.42 -0.01
CA LEU A 408 8.91 17.62 0.53
C LEU A 408 9.89 18.80 0.61
N GLU A 409 10.78 18.89 -0.37
CA GLU A 409 11.72 20.00 -0.60
C GLU A 409 10.97 21.11 -1.36
N THR A 410 10.15 21.89 -0.65
CA THR A 410 9.39 23.01 -1.20
C THR A 410 9.72 24.34 -0.55
#